data_AF-A0A6L3AQC3-F1
#
_entry.id   AF-A0A6L3AQC3-F1
#
_cell.length_a   1.000
_cell.length_b   1.000
_cell.length_c   1.000
_cell.angle_alpha   90.00
_cell.angle_beta   90.00
_cell.angle_gamma   90.00
#
_symmetry.space_group_name_H-M   'P 1'
#
loop_
_entity.id
_entity.type
_entity.pdbx_description
1 polymer ?
#
loop_
_entity_poly.entity_id
_entity_poly.type
_entity_poly.pdbx_seq_one_letter_code
_entity_poly.pdbx_strand_id
1 'polypeptide(L)'
;MTDKEALSVYRFKQAEETLSEAERMVRENFSPGSIINRAYYSLFYSVLALFLKADINVKTSKHSGIISVFDKEFVKTGKIDKRYSKIFHDAFDDDKREIIKN
;
A
#
# COMPACT_ATOMS: atom_id res chain seq x y z
N MET A 1 13.21 17.18 -12.76
CA MET A 1 12.61 16.28 -11.76
C MET A 1 12.90 16.85 -10.39
N THR A 2 11.86 17.20 -9.63
CA THR A 2 11.99 17.65 -8.24
C THR A 2 12.29 16.48 -7.31
N ASP A 3 12.80 16.73 -6.10
CA ASP A 3 13.03 15.69 -5.08
C ASP A 3 11.76 14.90 -4.79
N LYS A 4 10.60 15.57 -4.81
CA LYS A 4 9.29 14.94 -4.60
C LYS A 4 8.90 14.02 -5.75
N GLU A 5 9.17 14.41 -6.99
CA GLU A 5 8.95 13.57 -8.16
C GLU A 5 9.88 12.35 -8.15
N ALA A 6 11.16 12.55 -7.81
CA ALA A 6 12.12 11.47 -7.68
C ALA A 6 11.69 10.46 -6.59
N LEU A 7 11.24 10.96 -5.44
CA LEU A 7 10.71 10.13 -4.36
C LEU A 7 9.43 9.40 -4.78
N SER A 8 8.54 10.06 -5.53
CA SER A 8 7.32 9.42 -6.06
C SER A 8 7.66 8.25 -6.98
N VAL A 9 8.60 8.45 -7.91
CA VAL A 9 9.07 7.39 -8.83
C VAL A 9 9.72 6.25 -8.06
N TYR A 10 10.57 6.58 -7.09
CA TYR A 10 11.20 5.58 -6.23
C TYR A 10 10.16 4.74 -5.45
N ARG A 11 9.17 5.37 -4.81
CA ARG A 11 8.11 4.66 -4.08
C ARG A 11 7.27 3.78 -4.99
N PHE A 12 6.97 4.25 -6.20
CA PHE A 12 6.24 3.44 -7.17
C PHE A 12 7.04 2.22 -7.60
N LYS A 13 8.34 2.37 -7.89
CA LYS A 13 9.24 1.25 -8.16
C LYS A 13 9.29 0.25 -6.99
N GLN A 14 9.37 0.73 -5.75
CA GLN A 14 9.30 -0.15 -4.58
C GLN A 14 7.99 -0.95 -4.53
N ALA A 15 6.87 -0.33 -4.91
CA ALA A 15 5.59 -1.02 -4.97
C ALA A 15 5.57 -2.15 -6.01
N GLU A 16 6.12 -1.89 -7.20
CA GLU A 16 6.23 -2.88 -8.28
C GLU A 16 7.15 -4.05 -7.90
N GLU A 17 8.32 -3.74 -7.31
CA GLU A 17 9.26 -4.77 -6.82
C GLU A 17 8.61 -5.64 -5.73
N THR A 18 7.92 -5.01 -4.78
CA THR A 18 7.23 -5.73 -3.69
C THR A 18 6.07 -6.59 -4.22
N LEU A 19 5.36 -6.13 -5.26
CA LEU A 19 4.31 -6.92 -5.90
C LEU A 19 4.90 -8.16 -6.60
N SER A 20 5.98 -7.97 -7.36
CA SER A 20 6.69 -9.07 -8.03
C SER A 20 7.19 -10.12 -7.04
N GLU A 21 7.66 -9.70 -5.86
CA GLU A 21 7.98 -10.60 -4.75
C GLU A 21 6.76 -11.39 -4.28
N ALA A 22 5.63 -10.72 -4.02
CA ALA A 22 4.39 -11.38 -3.60
C ALA A 22 3.93 -12.43 -4.63
N GLU A 23 3.98 -12.09 -5.91
CA GLU A 23 3.64 -13.01 -7.00
C GLU A 23 4.59 -14.20 -7.08
N ARG A 24 5.90 -13.99 -6.87
CA ARG A 24 6.88 -15.09 -6.79
C ARG A 24 6.58 -16.00 -5.61
N MET A 25 6.28 -15.42 -4.45
CA MET A 25 5.95 -16.17 -3.24
C MET A 25 4.70 -17.03 -3.41
N VAL A 26 3.70 -16.55 -4.17
CA VAL A 26 2.54 -17.37 -4.57
C VAL A 26 2.97 -18.56 -5.40
N ARG A 27 3.80 -18.36 -6.44
CA ARG A 27 4.29 -19.45 -7.31
C ARG A 27 5.13 -20.48 -6.56
N GLU A 28 5.86 -20.05 -5.54
CA GLU A 28 6.74 -20.88 -4.72
C GLU A 28 6.05 -21.45 -3.46
N ASN A 29 4.72 -21.29 -3.33
CA ASN A 29 3.92 -21.81 -2.21
C ASN A 29 4.40 -21.37 -0.81
N PHE A 30 4.75 -20.09 -0.67
CA PHE A 30 5.05 -19.50 0.64
C PHE A 30 3.79 -19.43 1.52
N SER A 31 3.98 -19.14 2.81
CA SER A 31 2.85 -19.01 3.73
C SER A 31 1.91 -17.86 3.30
N PRO A 32 0.58 -18.01 3.47
CA PRO A 32 -0.37 -16.95 3.16
C PRO A 32 -0.04 -15.63 3.84
N GLY A 33 0.39 -15.67 5.11
CA GLY A 33 0.74 -14.45 5.85
C GLY A 33 1.92 -13.69 5.24
N SER A 34 2.97 -14.38 4.78
CA SER A 34 4.09 -13.72 4.11
C SER A 34 3.70 -13.12 2.76
N ILE A 35 2.80 -13.77 2.02
CA ILE A 35 2.28 -13.25 0.74
C ILE A 35 1.42 -12.00 0.99
N ILE A 36 0.51 -12.06 1.97
CA ILE A 36 -0.37 -10.94 2.34
C ILE A 36 0.46 -9.74 2.82
N ASN A 37 1.49 -9.97 3.62
CA ASN A 37 2.43 -8.92 4.04
C ASN A 37 3.03 -8.20 2.83
N ARG A 38 3.56 -8.94 1.85
CA ARG A 38 4.13 -8.32 0.64
C ARG A 38 3.10 -7.60 -0.22
N ALA A 39 1.92 -8.18 -0.41
CA ALA A 39 0.82 -7.51 -1.11
C ALA A 39 0.41 -6.21 -0.41
N TYR A 40 0.31 -6.22 0.92
CA TYR A 40 -0.01 -5.04 1.74
C TYR A 40 1.04 -3.93 1.57
N TYR A 41 2.34 -4.26 1.66
CA TYR A 41 3.39 -3.26 1.49
C TYR A 41 3.47 -2.71 0.06
N SER A 42 3.16 -3.50 -0.95
CA SER A 42 3.03 -3.00 -2.32
C SER A 42 1.93 -1.93 -2.45
N LEU A 43 0.74 -2.18 -1.89
CA LEU A 43 -0.34 -1.20 -1.82
C LEU A 43 0.06 0.05 -1.03
N PHE A 44 0.73 -0.14 0.10
CA PHE A 44 1.21 0.95 0.95
C PHE A 44 2.18 1.88 0.19
N TYR A 45 3.18 1.33 -0.50
CA TYR A 45 4.13 2.12 -1.29
C TYR A 45 3.46 2.80 -2.48
N SER A 46 2.48 2.15 -3.12
CA SER A 46 1.68 2.75 -4.20
C SER A 46 0.92 3.99 -3.71
N VAL A 47 0.30 3.91 -2.52
CA VAL A 47 -0.42 5.03 -1.91
C VAL A 47 0.52 6.17 -1.51
N LEU A 48 1.71 5.87 -0.99
CA LEU A 48 2.71 6.91 -0.71
C LEU A 48 3.17 7.62 -1.98
N ALA A 49 3.42 6.87 -3.06
CA ALA A 49 3.74 7.46 -4.36
C ALA A 49 2.59 8.35 -4.86
N LEU A 50 1.35 7.89 -4.73
CA LEU A 50 0.16 8.64 -5.12
C LEU A 50 0.00 9.96 -4.35
N PHE A 51 0.28 9.97 -3.04
CA PHE A 51 0.27 11.20 -2.24
C PHE A 51 1.31 12.20 -2.72
N LEU A 52 2.52 11.73 -3.02
CA LEU A 52 3.58 12.58 -3.56
C LEU A 52 3.16 13.14 -4.93
N LYS A 53 2.56 12.31 -5.79
CA LYS A 53 2.11 12.74 -7.13
C LYS A 53 0.95 13.73 -7.07
N ALA A 54 0.07 13.61 -6.07
CA ALA A 54 -1.10 14.47 -5.87
C ALA A 54 -0.83 15.68 -4.95
N ASP A 55 0.43 15.93 -4.59
CA ASP A 55 0.85 17.00 -3.68
C ASP A 55 0.22 16.94 -2.27
N ILE A 56 -0.18 15.76 -1.81
CA ILE A 56 -0.77 15.55 -0.50
C ILE A 56 0.34 15.36 0.54
N ASN A 57 0.38 16.25 1.54
CA ASN A 57 1.32 16.15 2.64
C ASN A 57 0.72 15.36 3.81
N VAL A 58 1.30 14.20 4.12
CA VAL A 58 0.79 13.31 5.17
C VAL A 58 1.59 13.47 6.45
N LYS A 59 0.91 13.84 7.54
CA LYS A 59 1.51 14.13 8.85
C LYS A 59 1.60 12.92 9.79
N THR A 60 1.38 11.71 9.29
CA THR A 60 1.34 10.49 10.09
C THR A 60 2.17 9.40 9.44
N SER A 61 2.93 8.67 10.26
CA SER A 61 3.63 7.44 9.88
C SER A 61 2.82 6.18 10.22
N LYS A 62 1.67 6.33 10.90
CA LYS A 62 0.82 5.18 11.25
C LYS A 62 0.08 4.68 10.01
N HIS A 63 0.15 3.37 9.78
CA HIS A 63 -0.51 2.67 8.67
C HIS A 63 -2.02 2.99 8.56
N SER A 64 -2.76 2.93 9.67
CA SER A 64 -4.19 3.29 9.66
C SER A 64 -4.45 4.75 9.29
N GLY A 65 -3.51 5.64 9.60
CA GLY A 65 -3.56 7.04 9.20
C GLY A 65 -3.35 7.22 7.69
N ILE A 66 -2.42 6.47 7.09
CA ILE A 66 -2.22 6.45 5.63
C ILE A 66 -3.50 6.01 4.92
N ILE A 67 -4.13 4.92 5.38
CA ILE A 67 -5.38 4.41 4.79
C ILE A 67 -6.51 5.45 4.92
N SER A 68 -6.63 6.10 6.09
CA SER A 68 -7.64 7.13 6.32
C SER A 68 -7.49 8.34 5.38
N VAL A 69 -6.24 8.76 5.11
CA VAL A 69 -5.96 9.84 4.15
C VAL A 69 -6.28 9.40 2.73
N PHE A 70 -5.93 8.17 2.35
CA PHE A 70 -6.28 7.61 1.05
C PHE A 70 -7.79 7.60 0.81
N ASP A 71 -8.55 7.12 1.79
CA ASP A 71 -10.02 7.11 1.73
C ASP A 71 -10.59 8.51 1.58
N LYS A 72 -10.07 9.47 2.36
CA LYS A 72 -10.53 10.86 2.33
C LYS A 72 -10.25 11.54 1.00
N GLU A 73 -9.03 11.43 0.48
CA GLU A 73 -8.57 12.25 -0.64
C GLU A 73 -8.93 11.65 -2.01
N PHE A 74 -9.07 10.33 -2.11
CA PHE A 74 -9.28 9.64 -3.39
C PHE A 74 -10.59 8.86 -3.47
N VAL A 75 -10.97 8.14 -2.42
CA VAL A 75 -12.12 7.23 -2.48
C VAL A 75 -13.43 7.98 -2.27
N LYS A 76 -13.51 8.79 -1.20
CA LYS A 76 -14.70 9.62 -0.91
C LYS A 76 -14.92 10.72 -1.94
N THR A 77 -13.87 11.13 -2.65
CA THR A 77 -13.94 12.11 -3.75
C THR A 77 -14.28 11.46 -5.10
N GLY A 78 -14.38 10.13 -5.17
CA GLY A 78 -14.73 9.39 -6.39
C GLY A 78 -13.59 9.26 -7.41
N LYS A 79 -12.36 9.69 -7.07
CA LYS A 79 -11.18 9.55 -7.94
C LYS A 79 -10.73 8.09 -8.06
N ILE A 80 -10.97 7.28 -7.03
CA ILE A 80 -10.65 5.86 -6.98
C ILE A 80 -11.89 5.10 -6.47
N ASP A 81 -12.17 3.95 -7.09
CA ASP A 81 -13.31 3.10 -6.72
C ASP A 81 -13.18 2.56 -5.29
N LYS A 82 -14.32 2.46 -4.58
CA LYS A 82 -14.41 1.98 -3.19
C LYS A 82 -13.84 0.58 -3.00
N ARG A 83 -13.80 -0.27 -4.04
CA ARG A 83 -13.18 -1.60 -3.98
C ARG A 83 -11.72 -1.54 -3.55
N TYR A 84 -10.99 -0.50 -3.94
CA TYR A 84 -9.56 -0.38 -3.61
C TYR A 84 -9.36 0.01 -2.14
N SER A 85 -10.26 0.81 -1.57
CA SER A 85 -10.31 1.03 -0.11
C SER A 85 -10.53 -0.30 0.62
N LYS A 86 -11.53 -1.08 0.19
CA LYS A 86 -11.82 -2.38 0.80
C LYS A 86 -10.61 -3.32 0.76
N ILE A 87 -9.99 -3.48 -0.41
CA ILE A 87 -8.78 -4.31 -0.56
C ILE A 87 -7.67 -3.84 0.39
N PHE A 88 -7.47 -2.52 0.52
CA PHE A 88 -6.39 -2.00 1.34
C PHE A 88 -6.62 -2.20 2.84
N HIS A 89 -7.85 -2.02 3.31
CA HIS A 89 -8.23 -2.33 4.70
C HIS A 89 -8.14 -3.83 4.99
N ASP A 90 -8.68 -4.67 4.10
CA ASP A 90 -8.66 -6.13 4.27
C ASP A 90 -7.20 -6.64 4.36
N ALA A 91 -6.31 -6.19 3.46
CA ALA A 91 -4.90 -6.56 3.48
C ALA A 91 -4.17 -6.09 4.76
N PHE A 92 -4.52 -4.92 5.29
CA PHE A 92 -3.94 -4.41 6.53
C PHE A 92 -4.39 -5.20 7.76
N ASP A 93 -5.67 -5.56 7.82
CA ASP A 93 -6.22 -6.34 8.92
C ASP A 93 -5.68 -7.77 8.91
N ASP A 94 -5.53 -8.38 7.74
CA ASP A 94 -4.97 -9.72 7.62
C ASP A 94 -3.46 -9.75 7.92
N ASP A 95 -2.69 -8.75 7.50
CA ASP A 95 -1.27 -8.61 7.89
C ASP A 95 -1.10 -8.55 9.42
N LYS A 96 -1.95 -7.77 10.10
CA LYS A 96 -1.94 -7.68 11.57
C LYS A 96 -2.31 -8.98 12.28
N ARG A 97 -3.25 -9.74 11.73
CA ARG A 97 -3.71 -11.00 12.34
C ARG A 97 -2.62 -12.07 12.34
N GLU A 98 -1.77 -12.09 11.31
CA GLU A 98 -0.68 -13.06 11.21
C GLU A 98 0.50 -12.73 12.14
N ILE A 99 0.65 -11.48 12.58
CA ILE A 99 1.61 -11.11 13.63
C ILE A 99 1.20 -11.66 15.01
N ILE A 100 -0.11 -11.84 15.27
CA ILE A 100 -0.63 -12.28 16.58
C ILE A 100 -0.65 -13.81 16.71
N LYS A 101 -0.52 -14.55 15.60
CA LYS A 101 -0.58 -16.03 15.57
C LYS A 101 0.79 -16.73 15.68
N ASN A 102 1.89 -15.97 15.77
CA ASN A 102 3.24 -16.48 16.02
C ASN A 102 3.72 -16.06 17.41
#